data_AF-A0A150MGE1-F1
#
_entry.id   AF-A0A150MGE1-F1
#
_cell.length_a   1.000
_cell.length_b   1.000
_cell.length_c   1.000
_cell.angle_alpha   90.00
_cell.angle_beta   90.00
_cell.angle_gamma   90.00
#
_symmetry.space_group_name_H-M   'P 1'
#
loop_
_entity.id
_entity.type
_entity.pdbx_description
1 polymer ?
#
loop_
_entity_poly.entity_id
_entity_poly.type
_entity_poly.pdbx_seq_one_letter_code
_entity_poly.pdbx_strand_id
1 'polypeptide(L)'
;MNGIFIDDKRLGIRVPHLDKPWEDYSPNEQEAILLEWETIRGLIPDRIAELEREINEKQDALGQEADFARSCQLNADIAELASIVNDLWIWYRISPHVSFEKEAAVKRKIR
;
A
#
# COMPACT_ATOMS: atom_id res chain seq x y z
N MET A 1 -20.64 -4.10 -3.08
CA MET A 1 -19.54 -4.20 -4.07
C MET A 1 -18.48 -5.12 -3.49
N ASN A 2 -18.73 -6.43 -3.48
CA ASN A 2 -17.80 -7.37 -2.85
C ASN A 2 -16.75 -7.78 -3.89
N GLY A 3 -15.46 -7.56 -3.59
CA GLY A 3 -14.33 -8.02 -4.42
C GLY A 3 -13.45 -6.95 -5.08
N ILE A 4 -13.89 -5.69 -5.10
CA ILE A 4 -13.14 -4.60 -5.79
C ILE A 4 -11.90 -4.14 -5.01
N PHE A 5 -11.87 -4.36 -3.70
CA PHE A 5 -10.71 -4.07 -2.86
C PHE A 5 -10.33 -5.33 -2.08
N ILE A 6 -9.04 -5.61 -2.01
CA ILE A 6 -8.48 -6.76 -1.30
C ILE A 6 -7.53 -6.29 -0.21
N ASP A 7 -7.52 -6.98 0.92
CA ASP A 7 -6.56 -6.68 2.00
C ASP A 7 -5.13 -7.02 1.56
N ASP A 8 -4.28 -5.99 1.48
CA ASP A 8 -2.84 -6.17 1.34
C ASP A 8 -2.23 -6.24 2.73
N LYS A 9 -1.86 -7.46 3.15
CA LYS A 9 -1.28 -7.70 4.48
C LYS A 9 0.05 -6.99 4.69
N ARG A 10 0.84 -6.76 3.64
CA ARG A 10 2.13 -6.09 3.74
C ARG A 10 1.93 -4.60 3.96
N LEU A 11 1.02 -3.99 3.22
CA LEU A 11 0.72 -2.55 3.36
C LEU A 11 -0.16 -2.25 4.59
N GLY A 12 -0.97 -3.21 5.02
CA GLY A 12 -1.94 -3.03 6.10
C GLY A 12 -3.15 -2.18 5.67
N ILE A 13 -3.40 -2.08 4.37
CA ILE A 13 -4.56 -1.40 3.79
C ILE A 13 -5.23 -2.29 2.75
N ARG A 14 -6.47 -1.97 2.41
CA ARG A 14 -7.10 -2.57 1.23
C ARG A 14 -6.58 -1.88 -0.02
N VAL A 15 -6.27 -2.63 -1.07
CA VAL A 15 -5.83 -2.08 -2.38
C VAL A 15 -6.84 -2.44 -3.46
N PRO A 16 -6.96 -1.60 -4.50
CA PRO A 16 -7.89 -1.88 -5.58
C PRO A 16 -7.51 -3.11 -6.39
N HIS A 17 -8.51 -3.95 -6.68
CA HIS A 17 -8.45 -5.14 -7.50
C HIS A 17 -9.69 -5.20 -8.39
N LEU A 18 -9.64 -4.53 -9.54
CA LEU A 18 -10.81 -4.42 -10.43
C LEU A 18 -11.10 -5.74 -11.15
N ASP A 19 -12.33 -6.25 -11.13
CA ASP A 19 -12.71 -7.49 -11.81
C ASP A 19 -12.79 -7.38 -13.34
N LYS A 20 -13.06 -6.18 -13.85
CA LYS A 20 -13.13 -5.82 -15.27
C LYS A 20 -12.36 -4.51 -15.53
N PRO A 21 -12.07 -4.17 -16.79
CA PRO A 21 -11.49 -2.88 -17.14
C PRO A 21 -12.25 -1.69 -16.55
N TRP A 22 -11.53 -0.62 -16.19
CA TRP A 22 -12.11 0.60 -15.60
C TRP A 22 -13.26 1.18 -16.43
N GLU A 23 -13.08 1.22 -17.75
CA GLU A 23 -14.07 1.74 -18.71
C GLU A 23 -15.33 0.87 -18.83
N ASP A 24 -15.29 -0.38 -18.35
CA ASP A 24 -16.43 -1.29 -18.39
C ASP A 24 -17.32 -1.15 -17.15
N TYR A 25 -16.92 -0.35 -16.16
CA TYR A 25 -17.78 0.04 -15.04
C TYR A 25 -18.69 1.19 -15.47
N SER A 26 -19.94 1.14 -15.01
CA SER A 26 -20.87 2.26 -15.17
C SER A 26 -20.38 3.49 -14.39
N PRO A 27 -20.81 4.71 -14.76
CA PRO A 27 -20.42 5.93 -14.04
C PRO A 27 -20.68 5.86 -12.53
N ASN A 28 -21.81 5.29 -12.12
CA ASN A 28 -22.16 5.14 -10.71
C ASN A 28 -21.24 4.15 -9.97
N GLU A 29 -20.81 3.07 -10.64
CA GLU A 29 -19.83 2.14 -10.08
C GLU A 29 -18.46 2.81 -9.96
N GLN A 30 -18.02 3.53 -10.99
CA GLN A 30 -16.76 4.28 -10.97
C GLN A 30 -16.73 5.29 -9.81
N GLU A 31 -17.78 6.08 -9.63
CA GLU A 31 -17.90 7.05 -8.53
C GLU A 31 -17.83 6.37 -7.16
N ALA A 32 -18.55 5.26 -6.97
CA ALA A 32 -18.52 4.51 -5.71
C ALA A 32 -17.13 3.93 -5.41
N ILE A 33 -16.45 3.38 -6.43
CA ILE A 33 -15.08 2.85 -6.29
C ILE A 33 -14.11 3.98 -5.93
N LEU A 34 -14.21 5.14 -6.58
CA LEU A 34 -13.39 6.31 -6.27
C LEU A 34 -13.61 6.78 -4.83
N LEU A 35 -14.86 6.89 -4.39
CA LEU A 35 -15.20 7.32 -3.04
C LEU A 35 -14.64 6.37 -1.97
N GLU A 36 -14.77 5.06 -2.17
CA GLU A 36 -14.19 4.06 -1.26
C GLU A 36 -12.67 4.14 -1.26
N TRP A 37 -12.05 4.32 -2.43
CA TRP A 37 -10.61 4.43 -2.53
C TRP A 37 -10.06 5.68 -1.83
N GLU A 38 -10.71 6.84 -1.97
CA GLU A 38 -10.34 8.04 -1.23
C GLU A 38 -10.45 7.84 0.28
N THR A 39 -11.49 7.13 0.74
CA THR A 39 -11.66 6.78 2.15
C THR A 39 -10.49 5.94 2.66
N ILE A 40 -10.09 4.92 1.91
CA ILE A 40 -8.93 4.06 2.27
C ILE A 40 -7.63 4.88 2.25
N ARG A 41 -7.42 5.71 1.21
CA ARG A 41 -6.21 6.52 1.11
C ARG A 41 -6.08 7.58 2.20
N GLY A 42 -7.20 8.08 2.71
CA GLY A 42 -7.22 8.96 3.87
C GLY A 42 -6.56 8.36 5.11
N LEU A 43 -6.47 7.02 5.20
CA LEU A 43 -5.84 6.30 6.30
C LEU A 43 -4.34 6.03 6.08
N ILE A 44 -3.82 6.22 4.86
CA ILE A 44 -2.41 5.95 4.55
C ILE A 44 -1.45 6.79 5.39
N PRO A 45 -1.66 8.11 5.60
CA PRO A 45 -0.77 8.91 6.44
C PRO A 45 -0.65 8.37 7.88
N ASP A 46 -1.75 7.93 8.47
CA ASP A 46 -1.75 7.35 9.82
C ASP A 46 -0.95 6.04 9.85
N ARG A 47 -1.13 5.19 8.83
CA ARG A 47 -0.37 3.94 8.70
C ARG A 47 1.13 4.18 8.49
N ILE A 48 1.50 5.20 7.74
CA ILE A 48 2.91 5.60 7.57
C ILE A 48 3.48 6.05 8.92
N ALA A 49 2.76 6.89 9.67
CA ALA A 49 3.22 7.36 10.97
C ALA A 49 3.38 6.23 11.99
N GLU A 50 2.57 5.17 11.91
CA GLU A 50 2.76 3.93 12.70
C GLU A 50 4.09 3.24 12.36
N LEU A 51 4.34 3.00 11.08
CA LEU A 51 5.54 2.31 10.61
C LEU A 51 6.81 3.13 10.90
N GLU A 52 6.75 4.45 10.76
CA GLU A 52 7.87 5.34 11.11
C GLU A 52 8.21 5.28 12.61
N ARG A 53 7.23 5.10 13.49
CA ARG A 53 7.51 4.85 14.92
C ARG A 53 8.23 3.52 15.12
N GLU A 54 7.77 2.44 14.49
CA GLU A 54 8.44 1.13 14.56
C GLU A 54 9.87 1.18 14.01
N ILE A 55 10.10 1.92 12.92
CA ILE A 55 11.44 2.16 12.36
C ILE A 55 12.33 2.83 13.39
N ASN A 56 11.86 3.92 14.01
CA ASN A 56 12.64 4.66 15.00
C ASN A 56 13.03 3.78 16.20
N GLU A 57 12.08 3.00 16.73
CA GLU A 57 12.34 2.05 17.83
C GLU A 57 13.41 1.01 17.47
N LYS A 58 13.36 0.47 16.25
CA LYS A 58 14.36 -0.49 15.77
C LYS A 58 15.71 0.16 15.51
N GLN A 59 15.74 1.41 15.03
CA GLN A 59 16.96 2.18 14.85
C GLN A 59 17.65 2.49 16.18
N ASP A 60 16.89 2.85 17.22
CA ASP A 60 17.40 3.04 18.57
C ASP A 60 17.99 1.74 19.13
N ALA A 61 17.30 0.61 18.95
CA ALA A 61 17.79 -0.70 19.35
C ALA A 61 19.09 -1.08 18.62
N LEU A 62 19.15 -0.85 17.30
CA LEU A 62 20.34 -1.09 16.49
C LEU A 62 21.53 -0.24 16.96
N GLY A 63 21.29 1.01 17.34
CA GLY A 63 22.33 1.91 17.85
C GLY A 63 23.00 1.46 19.14
N GLN A 64 22.36 0.56 19.90
CA GLN A 64 22.89 -0.02 21.14
C GLN A 64 23.32 -1.50 20.98
N GLU A 65 23.16 -2.07 19.79
CA GLU A 65 23.39 -3.50 19.56
C GLU A 65 24.87 -3.79 19.28
N ALA A 66 25.42 -4.78 19.99
CA ALA A 66 26.81 -5.23 19.82
C ALA A 66 26.92 -6.56 19.08
N ASP A 67 25.84 -7.36 19.05
CA ASP A 67 25.80 -8.60 18.30
C ASP A 67 25.61 -8.32 16.80
N PHE A 68 26.54 -8.83 15.99
CA PHE A 68 26.53 -8.61 14.54
C PHE A 68 25.32 -9.25 13.86
N ALA A 69 24.95 -10.47 14.23
CA ALA A 69 23.82 -11.17 13.61
C ALA A 69 22.50 -10.45 13.92
N ARG A 70 22.34 -9.97 15.15
CA ARG A 70 21.19 -9.17 15.57
C ARG A 70 21.16 -7.80 14.89
N SER A 71 22.31 -7.16 14.73
CA SER A 71 22.43 -5.92 13.94
C SER A 71 21.99 -6.12 12.48
N CYS A 72 22.37 -7.23 11.85
CA CYS A 72 21.91 -7.57 10.50
C CYS A 72 20.38 -7.77 10.45
N GLN A 73 19.80 -8.46 11.43
CA GLN A 73 18.36 -8.67 11.50
C GLN A 73 17.60 -7.34 11.66
N LEU A 74 18.04 -6.48 12.58
CA LEU A 74 17.43 -5.16 12.80
C LEU A 74 17.50 -4.30 11.53
N ASN A 75 18.63 -4.29 10.83
CA ASN A 75 18.76 -3.60 9.55
C ASN A 75 17.80 -4.14 8.48
N ALA A 76 17.66 -5.47 8.38
CA ALA A 76 16.73 -6.09 7.44
C ALA A 76 15.28 -5.70 7.74
N ASP A 77 14.89 -5.72 9.02
CA ASP A 77 13.55 -5.28 9.45
C ASP A 77 13.29 -3.80 9.11
N ILE A 78 14.25 -2.92 9.41
CA ILE A 78 14.15 -1.49 9.10
C ILE A 78 14.00 -1.27 7.59
N ALA A 79 14.77 -1.99 6.78
CA ALA A 79 14.70 -1.89 5.32
C ALA A 79 13.34 -2.35 4.78
N GLU A 80 12.77 -3.42 5.33
CA GLU A 80 11.43 -3.89 4.94
C GLU A 80 10.34 -2.88 5.32
N LEU A 81 10.38 -2.34 6.54
CA LEU A 81 9.44 -1.30 6.97
C LEU A 81 9.54 -0.05 6.09
N ALA A 82 10.76 0.40 5.77
CA ALA A 82 10.98 1.53 4.88
C ALA A 82 10.47 1.26 3.44
N SER A 83 10.59 0.01 2.96
CA SER A 83 10.01 -0.39 1.69
C SER A 83 8.49 -0.27 1.70
N ILE A 84 7.82 -0.69 2.78
CA ILE A 84 6.37 -0.57 2.94
C ILE A 84 5.94 0.91 2.96
N VAL A 85 6.65 1.75 3.72
CA VAL A 85 6.40 3.20 3.75
C VAL A 85 6.49 3.81 2.35
N ASN A 86 7.49 3.44 1.57
CA ASN A 86 7.63 3.91 0.19
C ASN A 86 6.45 3.47 -0.70
N ASP A 87 6.04 2.20 -0.60
CA ASP A 87 4.91 1.66 -1.37
C ASP A 87 3.59 2.37 -1.00
N LEU A 88 3.38 2.67 0.29
CA LEU A 88 2.24 3.46 0.77
C LEU A 88 2.26 4.89 0.20
N TRP A 89 3.42 5.56 0.16
CA TRP A 89 3.55 6.87 -0.46
C TRP A 89 3.30 6.86 -1.97
N ILE A 90 3.61 5.77 -2.67
CA ILE A 90 3.26 5.59 -4.08
C ILE A 90 1.73 5.56 -4.22
N TRP A 91 1.04 4.74 -3.43
CA TRP A 91 -0.42 4.65 -3.45
C TRP A 91 -1.12 5.96 -3.07
N TYR A 92 -0.58 6.69 -2.10
CA TYR A 92 -1.13 7.96 -1.66
C TYR A 92 -1.05 9.03 -2.76
N ARG A 93 0.07 9.08 -3.51
CA ARG A 93 0.33 10.15 -4.49
C ARG A 93 -0.23 9.89 -5.89
N ILE A 94 -0.40 8.63 -6.29
CA ILE A 94 -0.91 8.33 -7.63
C ILE A 94 -2.40 8.66 -7.70
N SER A 95 -2.81 9.33 -8.77
CA SER A 95 -4.23 9.62 -8.98
C SER A 95 -5.03 8.32 -9.18
N PRO A 96 -6.21 8.16 -8.56
CA PRO A 96 -6.99 6.93 -8.62
C PRO A 96 -7.17 6.40 -10.03
N HIS A 97 -7.57 7.28 -10.96
CA HIS A 97 -7.84 6.92 -12.35
C HIS A 97 -6.64 6.26 -13.02
N VAL A 98 -5.43 6.81 -12.86
CA VAL A 98 -4.19 6.26 -13.43
C VAL A 98 -3.87 4.87 -12.86
N SER A 99 -4.08 4.66 -11.55
CA SER A 99 -3.86 3.36 -10.93
C SER A 99 -4.82 2.31 -11.48
N PHE A 100 -6.10 2.66 -11.58
CA PHE A 100 -7.15 1.77 -12.08
C PHE A 100 -6.98 1.42 -13.57
N GLU A 101 -6.53 2.35 -14.39
CA GLU A 101 -6.18 2.11 -15.80
C GLU A 101 -5.06 1.08 -15.97
N LYS A 102 -4.01 1.16 -15.13
CA LYS A 102 -2.90 0.19 -15.16
C LYS A 102 -3.37 -1.21 -14.81
N GLU A 103 -4.16 -1.36 -13.76
CA GLU A 103 -4.69 -2.66 -13.32
C GLU A 103 -5.60 -3.28 -14.39
N ALA A 104 -6.47 -2.46 -14.99
CA ALA A 104 -7.31 -2.84 -16.11
C ALA A 104 -6.50 -3.32 -17.34
N ALA A 105 -5.42 -2.61 -17.66
CA ALA A 105 -4.55 -2.97 -18.79
C ALA A 105 -3.81 -4.29 -18.56
N VAL A 106 -3.40 -4.59 -17.32
CA VAL A 106 -2.79 -5.88 -16.96
C VAL A 106 -3.79 -7.02 -17.14
N LYS A 107 -5.02 -6.91 -16.61
CA LYS A 107 -6.04 -7.95 -16.78
C LYS A 107 -6.42 -8.22 -18.24
N ARG A 108 -6.45 -7.19 -19.09
CA ARG A 108 -6.71 -7.37 -20.54
C ARG A 108 -5.65 -8.19 -21.27
N LYS A 109 -4.39 -8.19 -20.83
CA LYS A 109 -3.32 -8.97 -21.46
C LYS A 109 -3.28 -10.43 -21.03
N ILE A 110 -3.95 -10.78 -19.93
CA ILE A 110 -3.92 -12.13 -19.33
C ILE A 110 -5.13 -12.98 -19.80
N ARG A 111 -6.06 -12.39 -20.54
CA ARG A 111 -7.15 -13.08 -21.26
C ARG A 111 -6.80 -13.26 -22.74
#